data_AF-A0A383C3D1-F1
#
_entry.id   AF-A0A383C3D1-F1
#
_cell.length_a   1.000
_cell.length_b   1.000
_cell.length_c   1.000
_cell.angle_alpha   90.00
_cell.angle_beta   90.00
_cell.angle_gamma   90.00
#
_symmetry.space_group_name_H-M   'P 1'
#
loop_
_entity.id
_entity.type
_entity.pdbx_description
1 polymer ?
#
loop_
_entity_poly.entity_id
_entity_poly.type
_entity_poly.pdbx_seq_one_letter_code
_entity_poly.pdbx_strand_id
1 'polypeptide(L)'
;MVDGVFDGEPWLLVGLLLVVVGLGAAHLAKGVLAGLGRFGGYARYVVGEGLGRLLAVGLLVTVVSDGIGAYGLAIGLAPFIGIGVAMAGQRGLRAPGPPAPMGDLSRALGALLVASVATAMVLNVSPLAVEALAGSGEGREPGRFLNALLVARIPLFFFQAIQASLLPQLSRLAGADRYRELLRVLRRLLVAVGSLGVVVVVVAAVAGPWAVEFAFGSEYAVTKRDMVLLAA
;
A
#
# COMPACT_ATOMS: atom_id res chain seq x y z
N MET A 1 -20.54 -17.23 -3.33
CA MET A 1 -19.36 -16.33 -3.29
C MET A 1 -19.70 -15.05 -2.54
N VAL A 2 -20.77 -14.34 -2.91
CA VAL A 2 -21.28 -13.16 -2.17
C VAL A 2 -21.71 -13.54 -0.75
N ASP A 3 -22.50 -14.60 -0.59
CA ASP A 3 -23.02 -15.00 0.73
C ASP A 3 -21.96 -15.52 1.71
N GLY A 4 -20.80 -15.96 1.22
CA GLY A 4 -19.75 -16.57 2.06
C GLY A 4 -18.59 -15.63 2.37
N VAL A 5 -18.10 -14.89 1.37
CA VAL A 5 -16.92 -14.01 1.52
C VAL A 5 -17.31 -12.58 1.86
N PHE A 6 -18.53 -12.17 1.49
CA PHE A 6 -19.01 -10.81 1.65
C PHE A 6 -20.26 -10.74 2.56
N ASP A 7 -20.56 -11.80 3.30
CA ASP A 7 -21.72 -11.91 4.20
C ASP A 7 -23.06 -11.50 3.56
N GLY A 8 -23.21 -11.76 2.26
CA GLY A 8 -24.43 -11.42 1.51
C GLY A 8 -24.51 -9.95 1.05
N GLU A 9 -23.45 -9.15 1.24
CA GLU A 9 -23.40 -7.73 0.88
C GLU A 9 -22.81 -7.53 -0.54
N PRO A 10 -23.64 -7.36 -1.58
CA PRO A 10 -23.17 -7.27 -2.97
C PRO A 10 -22.33 -6.02 -3.23
N TRP A 11 -22.55 -4.95 -2.46
CA TRP A 11 -21.79 -3.69 -2.61
C TRP A 11 -20.31 -3.84 -2.27
N LEU A 12 -19.94 -4.81 -1.41
CA LEU A 12 -18.54 -5.12 -1.15
C LEU A 12 -17.85 -5.77 -2.36
N LEU A 13 -18.56 -6.63 -3.11
CA LEU A 13 -18.04 -7.18 -4.36
C LEU A 13 -17.82 -6.08 -5.40
N VAL A 14 -18.78 -5.16 -5.52
CA VAL A 14 -18.64 -3.99 -6.42
C VAL A 14 -17.45 -3.13 -6.00
N GLY A 15 -17.32 -2.83 -4.71
CA GLY A 15 -16.18 -2.10 -4.16
C GLY A 15 -14.84 -2.78 -4.45
N LEU A 16 -14.77 -4.11 -4.32
CA LEU A 16 -13.57 -4.89 -4.66
C LEU A 16 -13.22 -4.78 -6.15
N LEU A 17 -14.21 -4.94 -7.04
CA LEU A 17 -13.97 -4.81 -8.49
C LEU A 17 -13.47 -3.40 -8.85
N LEU A 18 -14.10 -2.37 -8.27
CA LEU A 18 -13.68 -0.98 -8.44
C LEU A 18 -12.26 -0.75 -7.94
N VAL A 19 -11.90 -1.24 -6.74
CA VAL A 19 -10.55 -1.03 -6.20
C VAL A 19 -9.49 -1.73 -7.03
N VAL A 20 -9.76 -2.94 -7.54
CA VAL A 20 -8.81 -3.69 -8.38
C VAL A 20 -8.55 -2.94 -9.70
N VAL A 21 -9.61 -2.53 -10.39
CA VAL A 21 -9.49 -1.78 -11.65
C VAL A 21 -8.85 -0.41 -11.41
N GLY A 22 -9.30 0.29 -10.36
CA GLY A 22 -8.80 1.61 -9.98
C GLY A 22 -7.32 1.59 -9.61
N LEU A 23 -6.88 0.62 -8.81
CA LEU A 23 -5.46 0.43 -8.48
C LEU A 23 -4.64 0.04 -9.71
N GLY A 24 -5.15 -0.81 -10.59
CA GLY A 24 -4.47 -1.14 -11.85
C GLY A 24 -4.20 0.11 -12.69
N ALA A 25 -5.23 0.93 -12.91
CA ALA A 25 -5.11 2.22 -13.61
C ALA A 25 -4.19 3.20 -12.87
N ALA A 26 -4.26 3.23 -11.53
CA ALA A 26 -3.42 4.09 -10.70
C ALA A 26 -1.94 3.73 -10.79
N HIS A 27 -1.59 2.44 -10.81
CA HIS A 27 -0.20 1.99 -10.98
C HIS A 27 0.36 2.41 -12.33
N LEU A 28 -0.45 2.35 -13.40
CA LEU A 28 -0.06 2.88 -14.71
C LEU A 28 0.16 4.41 -14.67
N ALA A 29 -0.79 5.16 -14.10
CA ALA A 29 -0.70 6.62 -14.00
C ALA A 29 0.53 7.06 -13.18
N LYS A 30 0.74 6.44 -12.01
CA LYS A 30 1.93 6.65 -11.16
C LYS A 30 3.21 6.29 -11.90
N GLY A 31 3.23 5.17 -12.62
CA GLY A 31 4.38 4.70 -13.40
C GLY A 31 4.80 5.70 -14.48
N VAL A 32 3.83 6.21 -15.25
CA VAL A 32 4.10 7.25 -16.27
C VAL A 32 4.64 8.53 -15.63
N LEU A 33 4.01 9.01 -14.56
CA LEU A 33 4.46 10.22 -13.86
C LEU A 33 5.87 10.07 -13.28
N ALA A 34 6.15 8.95 -12.62
CA ALA A 34 7.46 8.67 -12.04
C ALA A 34 8.53 8.49 -13.13
N GLY A 35 8.21 7.81 -14.23
CA GLY A 35 9.11 7.64 -15.37
C GLY A 35 9.49 8.96 -16.04
N LEU A 36 8.57 9.93 -16.07
CA LEU A 36 8.80 11.30 -16.55
C LEU A 36 9.38 12.24 -15.47
N GLY A 37 9.67 11.76 -14.26
CA GLY A 37 10.16 12.57 -13.14
C GLY A 37 9.16 13.58 -12.57
N ARG A 38 7.86 13.44 -12.89
CA ARG A 38 6.77 14.35 -12.47
C ARG A 38 6.23 14.00 -11.08
N PHE A 39 7.10 14.03 -10.07
CA PHE A 39 6.77 13.64 -8.69
C PHE A 39 5.66 14.49 -8.05
N GLY A 40 5.46 15.74 -8.49
CA GLY A 40 4.32 16.55 -8.04
C GLY A 40 2.96 15.98 -8.43
N GLY A 41 2.84 15.34 -9.61
CA GLY A 41 1.64 14.61 -10.00
C GLY A 41 1.46 13.32 -9.18
N TYR A 42 2.57 12.63 -8.90
CA TYR A 42 2.57 11.43 -8.08
C TYR A 42 2.11 11.75 -6.64
N ALA A 43 2.62 12.82 -6.04
CA ALA A 43 2.20 13.26 -4.71
C ALA A 43 0.72 13.64 -4.68
N ARG A 44 0.23 14.34 -5.72
CA ARG A 44 -1.19 14.65 -5.90
C ARG A 44 -2.07 13.40 -5.97
N TYR A 45 -1.60 12.31 -6.58
CA TYR A 45 -2.30 11.02 -6.53
C TYR A 45 -2.46 10.53 -5.09
N VAL A 46 -1.36 10.47 -4.32
CA VAL A 46 -1.36 9.92 -2.96
C VAL A 46 -2.30 10.72 -2.05
N VAL A 47 -2.22 12.05 -2.13
CA VAL A 47 -3.11 12.96 -1.38
C VAL A 47 -4.56 12.81 -1.85
N GLY A 48 -4.79 12.79 -3.16
CA GLY A 48 -6.12 12.68 -3.74
C GLY A 48 -6.81 11.35 -3.44
N GLU A 49 -6.09 10.23 -3.44
CA GLU A 49 -6.62 8.93 -3.05
C GLU A 49 -6.96 8.91 -1.55
N GLY A 50 -6.04 9.37 -0.69
CA GLY A 50 -6.23 9.38 0.75
C GLY A 50 -7.41 10.27 1.19
N LEU A 51 -7.41 11.53 0.75
CA LEU A 51 -8.52 12.46 1.04
C LEU A 51 -9.81 12.06 0.33
N GLY A 52 -9.70 11.56 -0.90
CA GLY A 52 -10.85 11.06 -1.66
C GLY A 52 -11.58 9.94 -0.94
N ARG A 53 -10.84 9.05 -0.25
CA ARG A 53 -11.44 8.00 0.59
C ARG A 53 -12.24 8.59 1.76
N LEU A 54 -11.67 9.55 2.48
CA LEU A 54 -12.35 10.20 3.62
C LEU A 54 -13.63 10.94 3.16
N LEU A 55 -13.54 11.66 2.05
CA LEU A 55 -14.68 12.36 1.45
C LEU A 55 -15.75 11.38 0.96
N ALA A 56 -15.34 10.30 0.27
CA ALA A 56 -16.25 9.29 -0.24
C ALA A 56 -16.99 8.57 0.89
N VAL A 57 -16.30 8.21 1.99
CA VAL A 57 -16.95 7.64 3.18
C VAL A 57 -17.94 8.65 3.76
N GLY A 58 -17.52 9.89 4.01
CA GLY A 58 -18.37 10.92 4.59
C GLY A 58 -19.63 11.19 3.76
N LEU A 59 -19.55 11.17 2.43
CA LEU A 59 -20.70 11.34 1.55
C LEU A 59 -21.57 10.08 1.47
N LEU A 60 -20.96 8.91 1.26
CA LEU A 60 -21.72 7.67 1.05
C LEU A 60 -22.46 7.23 2.31
N VAL A 61 -21.92 7.44 3.51
CA VAL A 61 -22.63 7.16 4.77
C VAL A 61 -23.89 8.02 4.93
N THR A 62 -23.96 9.19 4.29
CA THR A 62 -25.18 10.03 4.33
C THR A 62 -26.26 9.62 3.31
N VAL A 63 -25.91 8.79 2.32
CA VAL A 63 -26.78 8.47 1.16
C VAL A 63 -27.11 6.98 1.06
N VAL A 64 -26.16 6.11 1.40
CA VAL A 64 -26.27 4.66 1.40
C VAL A 64 -26.60 4.22 2.83
N SER A 65 -27.69 3.49 3.00
CA SER A 65 -28.19 2.93 4.27
C SER A 65 -27.08 2.28 5.13
N ASP A 66 -27.32 2.18 6.45
CA ASP A 66 -26.45 1.71 7.57
C ASP A 66 -25.77 0.32 7.40
N GLY A 67 -25.13 0.07 6.26
CA GLY A 67 -24.50 -1.19 5.87
C GLY A 67 -23.02 -1.00 5.53
N ILE A 68 -22.25 -2.07 5.71
CA ILE A 68 -20.80 -2.08 5.51
C ILE A 68 -20.42 -1.82 4.03
N GLY A 69 -21.37 -2.03 3.10
CA GLY A 69 -21.23 -1.77 1.67
C GLY A 69 -20.79 -0.34 1.30
N ALA A 70 -21.21 0.68 2.06
CA ALA A 70 -20.81 2.07 1.84
C ALA A 70 -19.30 2.27 1.97
N TYR A 71 -18.67 1.59 2.93
CA TYR A 71 -17.22 1.62 3.13
C TYR A 71 -16.47 0.92 1.99
N GLY A 72 -16.99 -0.22 1.52
CA GLY A 72 -16.44 -0.93 0.37
C GLY A 72 -16.45 -0.08 -0.91
N LEU A 73 -17.55 0.61 -1.18
CA LEU A 73 -17.67 1.54 -2.31
C LEU A 73 -16.72 2.74 -2.16
N ALA A 74 -16.62 3.33 -0.97
CA ALA A 74 -15.72 4.46 -0.73
C ALA A 74 -14.25 4.09 -0.98
N ILE A 75 -13.83 2.92 -0.50
CA ILE A 75 -12.49 2.37 -0.77
C ILE A 75 -12.32 2.09 -2.26
N GLY A 76 -13.33 1.50 -2.92
CA GLY A 76 -13.31 1.20 -4.34
C GLY A 76 -13.18 2.41 -5.25
N LEU A 77 -13.80 3.53 -4.89
CA LEU A 77 -13.80 4.77 -5.68
C LEU A 77 -12.56 5.64 -5.45
N ALA A 78 -11.89 5.51 -4.30
CA ALA A 78 -10.77 6.36 -3.91
C ALA A 78 -9.61 6.41 -4.96
N PRO A 79 -9.17 5.30 -5.58
CA PRO A 79 -8.13 5.34 -6.60
C PRO A 79 -8.49 6.21 -7.82
N PHE A 80 -9.77 6.24 -8.21
CA PHE A 80 -10.24 7.05 -9.35
C PHE A 80 -10.17 8.55 -9.05
N ILE A 81 -10.53 8.95 -7.82
CA ILE A 81 -10.36 10.33 -7.34
C ILE A 81 -8.88 10.70 -7.39
N GLY A 82 -8.01 9.83 -6.85
CA GLY A 82 -6.56 10.01 -6.90
C GLY A 82 -6.03 10.19 -8.32
N ILE A 83 -6.46 9.35 -9.26
CA ILE A 83 -6.09 9.46 -10.69
C ILE A 83 -6.54 10.81 -11.25
N GLY A 84 -7.78 11.21 -11.01
CA GLY A 84 -8.32 12.50 -11.47
C GLY A 84 -7.47 13.68 -11.00
N VAL A 85 -7.15 13.73 -9.71
CA VAL A 85 -6.33 14.79 -9.10
C VAL A 85 -4.89 14.77 -9.62
N ALA A 86 -4.32 13.58 -9.84
CA ALA A 86 -2.95 13.41 -10.35
C ALA A 86 -2.79 13.84 -11.81
N MET A 87 -3.78 13.50 -12.64
CA MET A 87 -3.79 13.76 -14.08
C MET A 87 -4.27 15.17 -14.43
N ALA A 88 -4.97 15.85 -13.51
CA ALA A 88 -5.40 17.22 -13.72
C ALA A 88 -4.24 18.13 -14.15
N GLY A 89 -4.37 18.75 -15.32
CA GLY A 89 -3.37 19.65 -15.90
C GLY A 89 -2.12 18.99 -16.49
N GLN A 90 -2.01 17.66 -16.47
CA GLN A 90 -0.88 16.97 -17.09
C GLN A 90 -1.00 16.99 -18.62
N ARG A 91 0.04 17.49 -19.30
CA ARG A 91 0.14 17.52 -20.77
C ARG A 91 1.44 16.88 -21.24
N GLY A 92 1.48 16.44 -22.50
CA GLY A 92 2.71 15.86 -23.09
C GLY A 92 3.18 14.59 -22.39
N LEU A 93 2.25 13.76 -21.91
CA LEU A 93 2.58 12.46 -21.29
C LEU A 93 2.97 11.40 -22.33
N ARG A 94 2.66 11.65 -23.60
CA ARG A 94 3.01 10.80 -24.74
C ARG A 94 4.00 11.54 -25.61
N ALA A 95 5.15 10.93 -25.83
CA ALA A 95 6.12 11.36 -26.82
C ALA A 95 6.36 10.18 -27.79
N PRO A 96 6.56 10.43 -29.08
CA PRO A 96 7.03 9.40 -30.01
C PRO A 96 8.33 8.79 -29.48
N GLY A 97 8.41 7.48 -29.48
CA GLY A 97 9.59 6.72 -29.07
C GLY A 97 9.80 5.52 -29.98
N PRO A 98 11.00 4.90 -29.95
CA PRO A 98 11.23 3.68 -30.68
C PRO A 98 10.25 2.58 -30.22
N PRO A 99 9.85 1.66 -31.12
CA PRO A 99 8.97 0.56 -30.75
C PRO A 99 9.63 -0.29 -29.66
N ALA A 100 8.94 -0.45 -28.54
CA ALA A 100 9.39 -1.32 -27.45
C ALA A 100 8.94 -2.77 -27.73
N PRO A 101 9.85 -3.75 -27.75
CA PRO A 101 9.48 -5.15 -27.95
C PRO A 101 8.57 -5.62 -26.82
N MET A 102 7.44 -6.24 -27.16
CA MET A 102 6.52 -6.78 -26.14
C MET A 102 7.16 -7.88 -25.27
N GLY A 103 8.16 -8.59 -25.79
CA GLY A 103 8.91 -9.60 -25.04
C GLY A 103 9.73 -9.02 -23.89
N ASP A 104 10.37 -7.87 -24.08
CA ASP A 104 11.16 -7.22 -23.03
C ASP A 104 10.24 -6.66 -21.93
N LEU A 105 9.12 -6.08 -22.35
CA LEU A 105 8.10 -5.57 -21.44
C LEU A 105 7.46 -6.70 -20.62
N SER A 106 7.07 -7.81 -21.25
CA SER A 106 6.42 -8.93 -20.56
C SER A 106 7.38 -9.62 -19.58
N ARG A 107 8.66 -9.75 -19.92
CA ARG A 107 9.69 -10.31 -19.03
C ARG A 107 9.90 -9.44 -17.80
N ALA A 108 10.00 -8.12 -17.97
CA ALA A 108 10.13 -7.18 -16.86
C ALA A 108 8.87 -7.17 -15.97
N LEU A 109 7.68 -7.08 -16.57
CA LEU A 109 6.41 -7.12 -15.84
C LEU A 109 6.20 -8.47 -15.12
N GLY A 110 6.60 -9.59 -15.74
CA GLY A 110 6.53 -10.91 -15.12
C GLY A 110 7.41 -11.01 -13.88
N ALA A 111 8.65 -10.53 -13.94
CA ALA A 111 9.53 -10.47 -12.78
C ALA A 111 8.97 -9.57 -11.66
N LEU A 112 8.43 -8.40 -12.03
CA LEU A 112 7.77 -7.50 -11.09
C LEU A 112 6.51 -8.11 -10.47
N LEU A 113 5.72 -8.86 -11.24
CA LEU A 113 4.54 -9.56 -10.75
C LEU A 113 4.93 -10.62 -9.73
N VAL A 114 5.90 -11.48 -10.05
CA VAL A 114 6.40 -12.51 -9.12
C VAL A 114 6.93 -11.87 -7.84
N ALA A 115 7.74 -10.82 -7.96
CA ALA A 115 8.25 -10.09 -6.79
C ALA A 115 7.11 -9.45 -5.97
N SER A 116 6.10 -8.89 -6.63
CA SER A 116 4.95 -8.26 -5.97
C SER A 116 4.08 -9.29 -5.24
N VAL A 117 3.82 -10.45 -5.85
CA VAL A 117 3.07 -11.55 -5.24
C VAL A 117 3.83 -12.13 -4.06
N ALA A 118 5.14 -12.39 -4.21
CA ALA A 118 5.98 -12.88 -3.12
C ALA A 118 6.01 -11.88 -1.94
N THR A 119 6.15 -10.59 -2.24
CA THR A 119 6.09 -9.53 -1.23
C THR A 119 4.73 -9.47 -0.55
N ALA A 120 3.64 -9.55 -1.32
CA ALA A 120 2.28 -9.55 -0.78
C ALA A 120 2.03 -10.76 0.13
N MET A 121 2.56 -11.94 -0.23
CA MET A 121 2.53 -13.14 0.62
C MET A 121 3.30 -12.92 1.92
N VAL A 122 4.58 -12.49 1.85
CA VAL A 122 5.39 -12.25 3.05
C VAL A 122 4.73 -11.23 3.98
N LEU A 123 4.17 -10.15 3.44
CA LEU A 123 3.57 -9.10 4.25
C LEU A 123 2.21 -9.47 4.83
N ASN A 124 1.46 -10.38 4.21
CA ASN A 124 0.07 -10.69 4.60
C ASN A 124 -0.16 -12.13 5.06
N VAL A 125 0.87 -12.98 5.08
CA VAL A 125 0.75 -14.34 5.60
C VAL A 125 0.44 -14.35 7.10
N SER A 126 0.93 -13.36 7.87
CA SER A 126 0.80 -13.38 9.33
C SER A 126 -0.65 -13.30 9.81
N PRO A 127 -1.51 -12.36 9.35
CA PRO A 127 -2.94 -12.38 9.69
C PRO A 127 -3.64 -13.66 9.28
N LEU A 128 -3.32 -14.19 8.09
CA LEU A 128 -3.94 -15.41 7.58
C LEU A 128 -3.55 -16.63 8.42
N ALA A 129 -2.29 -16.70 8.84
CA ALA A 129 -1.81 -17.77 9.71
C ALA A 129 -2.44 -17.69 11.10
N VAL A 130 -2.58 -16.50 11.68
CA VAL A 130 -3.25 -16.31 12.97
C VAL A 130 -4.73 -16.69 12.89
N GLU A 131 -5.43 -16.27 11.84
CA GLU A 131 -6.83 -16.65 11.62
C GLU A 131 -6.98 -18.18 11.45
N ALA A 132 -6.07 -18.82 10.71
CA ALA A 132 -6.11 -20.26 10.48
C ALA A 132 -5.75 -21.10 11.72
N LEU A 133 -4.95 -20.54 12.64
CA LEU A 133 -4.53 -21.21 13.88
C LEU A 133 -5.50 -20.97 15.04
N ALA A 134 -6.39 -19.98 14.94
CA ALA A 134 -7.36 -19.66 15.99
C ALA A 134 -8.37 -20.79 16.19
N GLY A 135 -8.52 -21.26 17.44
CA GLY A 135 -9.53 -22.25 17.81
C GLY A 135 -10.95 -21.67 17.76
N SER A 136 -11.97 -22.54 17.70
CA SER A 136 -13.42 -22.18 17.60
C SER A 136 -14.02 -21.42 18.81
N GLY A 137 -13.18 -20.86 19.68
CA GLY A 137 -13.57 -19.99 20.80
C GLY A 137 -12.57 -18.84 21.08
N GLU A 138 -11.54 -18.67 20.26
CA GLU A 138 -10.44 -17.70 20.46
C GLU A 138 -10.58 -16.42 19.62
N GLY A 139 -11.78 -16.10 19.12
CA GLY A 139 -12.02 -14.99 18.18
C GLY A 139 -11.55 -13.59 18.63
N ARG A 140 -11.10 -13.41 19.88
CA ARG A 140 -10.48 -12.17 20.36
C ARG A 140 -8.99 -12.06 20.06
N GLU A 141 -8.23 -13.15 20.01
CA GLU A 141 -6.78 -13.10 19.76
C GLU A 141 -6.42 -12.70 18.32
N PRO A 142 -7.12 -13.19 17.28
CA PRO A 142 -6.93 -12.70 15.91
C PRO A 142 -7.22 -11.21 15.76
N GLY A 143 -8.26 -10.71 16.46
CA GLY A 143 -8.60 -9.28 16.48
C GLY A 143 -7.50 -8.43 17.13
N ARG A 144 -6.92 -8.88 18.25
CA ARG A 144 -5.76 -8.23 18.89
C ARG A 144 -4.54 -8.19 17.99
N PHE A 145 -4.21 -9.33 17.38
CA PHE A 145 -3.08 -9.42 16.45
C PHE A 145 -3.27 -8.49 15.25
N LEU A 146 -4.46 -8.50 14.64
CA LEU A 146 -4.78 -7.66 13.50
C LEU A 146 -4.66 -6.18 13.85
N ASN A 147 -5.23 -5.75 14.99
CA ASN A 147 -5.17 -4.36 15.45
C ASN A 147 -3.73 -3.91 15.73
N ALA A 148 -2.93 -4.73 16.41
CA ALA A 148 -1.53 -4.43 16.66
C ALA A 148 -0.71 -4.37 15.36
N LEU A 149 -0.98 -5.29 14.42
CA LEU A 149 -0.34 -5.29 13.11
C LEU A 149 -0.72 -4.05 12.28
N LEU A 150 -1.96 -3.55 12.39
CA LEU A 150 -2.36 -2.30 11.74
C LEU A 150 -1.49 -1.13 12.21
N VAL A 151 -1.25 -1.02 13.53
CA VAL A 151 -0.37 0.01 14.10
C VAL A 151 1.08 -0.19 13.64
N ALA A 152 1.58 -1.42 13.67
CA ALA A 152 2.95 -1.74 13.23
C ALA A 152 3.20 -1.40 11.75
N ARG A 153 2.16 -1.42 10.91
CA ARG A 153 2.25 -1.08 9.49
C ARG A 153 2.21 0.41 9.18
N ILE A 154 1.79 1.28 10.12
CA ILE A 154 1.71 2.73 9.90
C ILE A 154 3.04 3.30 9.34
N PRO A 155 4.22 3.01 9.93
CA PRO A 155 5.50 3.46 9.41
C PRO A 155 5.81 2.97 7.99
N LEU A 156 5.42 1.73 7.66
CA LEU A 156 5.66 1.14 6.33
C LEU A 156 4.91 1.88 5.23
N PHE A 157 3.72 2.43 5.51
CA PHE A 157 2.97 3.23 4.53
C PHE A 157 3.70 4.51 4.15
N PHE A 158 4.39 5.16 5.09
CA PHE A 158 5.24 6.33 4.78
C PHE A 158 6.40 5.96 3.83
N PHE A 159 6.87 4.72 3.88
CA PHE A 159 7.97 4.25 3.05
C PHE A 159 7.57 3.98 1.59
N GLN A 160 6.29 3.75 1.31
CA GLN A 160 5.80 3.45 -0.05
C GLN A 160 6.14 4.59 -1.05
N ALA A 161 6.09 5.85 -0.60
CA ALA A 161 6.42 7.00 -1.44
C ALA A 161 7.93 7.04 -1.81
N ILE A 162 8.79 6.58 -0.90
CA ILE A 162 10.25 6.57 -1.12
C ILE A 162 10.59 5.61 -2.26
N GLN A 163 10.05 4.39 -2.26
CA GLN A 163 10.34 3.36 -3.26
C GLN A 163 10.10 3.83 -4.71
N ALA A 164 9.00 4.57 -4.93
CA ALA A 164 8.64 5.04 -6.27
C ALA A 164 9.60 6.09 -6.84
N SER A 165 10.29 6.85 -5.97
CA SER A 165 11.26 7.86 -6.40
C SER A 165 12.63 7.29 -6.75
N LEU A 166 12.97 6.13 -6.19
CA LEU A 166 14.30 5.53 -6.29
C LEU A 166 14.50 4.78 -7.60
N LEU A 167 13.49 4.06 -8.08
CA LEU A 167 13.60 3.24 -9.27
C LEU A 167 13.99 4.05 -10.52
N PRO A 168 13.37 5.20 -10.84
CA PRO A 168 13.79 6.01 -12.00
C PRO A 168 15.25 6.47 -11.91
N GLN A 169 15.72 6.81 -10.71
CA GLN A 169 17.11 7.21 -10.49
C GLN A 169 18.09 6.06 -10.72
N LEU A 170 17.79 4.87 -10.19
CA LEU A 170 18.62 3.68 -10.38
C LEU A 170 18.60 3.22 -11.84
N SER A 171 17.44 3.21 -12.49
CA SER A 171 17.30 2.86 -13.92
C SER A 171 18.09 3.82 -14.81
N ARG A 172 18.09 5.12 -14.52
CA ARG A 172 18.89 6.11 -15.25
C ARG A 172 20.40 5.87 -15.11
N LEU A 173 20.87 5.50 -13.91
CA LEU A 173 22.28 5.18 -13.67
C LEU A 173 22.70 3.88 -14.37
N ALA A 174 21.84 2.87 -14.36
CA ALA A 174 22.06 1.61 -15.06
C ALA A 174 22.10 1.83 -16.58
N GLY A 175 21.15 2.58 -17.15
CA GLY A 175 21.10 2.88 -18.58
C GLY A 175 22.23 3.79 -19.09
N ALA A 176 22.98 4.44 -18.20
CA ALA A 176 24.17 5.22 -18.52
C ALA A 176 25.49 4.48 -18.24
N ASP A 177 25.43 3.17 -17.96
CA ASP A 177 26.57 2.31 -17.60
C ASP A 177 27.39 2.81 -16.38
N ARG A 178 26.77 3.60 -15.48
CA ARG A 178 27.43 4.18 -14.29
C ARG A 178 27.35 3.26 -13.06
N TYR A 179 27.77 2.00 -13.21
CA TYR A 179 27.59 0.95 -12.19
C TYR A 179 28.23 1.27 -10.82
N ARG A 180 29.38 1.95 -10.79
CA ARG A 180 30.02 2.34 -9.51
C ARG A 180 29.17 3.32 -8.71
N GLU A 181 28.52 4.25 -9.40
CA GLU A 181 27.65 5.22 -8.75
C GLU A 181 26.30 4.59 -8.38
N LEU A 182 25.77 3.70 -9.23
CA LEU A 182 24.60 2.87 -8.93
C LEU A 182 24.78 2.12 -7.61
N LEU A 183 25.89 1.39 -7.44
CA LEU A 183 26.18 0.64 -6.22
C LEU A 183 26.37 1.57 -5.00
N ARG A 184 26.96 2.74 -5.19
CA ARG A 184 27.11 3.74 -4.13
C ARG A 184 25.76 4.27 -3.65
N VAL A 185 24.87 4.60 -4.57
CA VAL A 185 23.50 5.03 -4.27
C VAL A 185 22.75 3.89 -3.59
N LEU A 186 22.80 2.67 -4.13
CA LEU A 186 22.16 1.50 -3.55
C LEU A 186 22.63 1.24 -2.12
N ARG A 187 23.93 1.27 -1.85
CA ARG A 187 24.47 1.08 -0.49
C ARG A 187 23.99 2.17 0.48
N ARG A 188 23.98 3.43 0.06
CA ARG A 188 23.45 4.54 0.88
C ARG A 188 21.97 4.35 1.18
N LEU A 189 21.19 3.88 0.20
CA LEU A 189 19.78 3.56 0.40
C LEU A 189 19.60 2.42 1.38
N LEU A 190 20.33 1.31 1.22
CA LEU A 190 20.25 0.18 2.15
C LEU A 190 20.60 0.60 3.60
N VAL A 191 21.64 1.42 3.78
CA VAL A 191 22.00 1.94 5.10
C VAL A 191 20.91 2.86 5.65
N ALA A 192 20.39 3.79 4.84
CA ALA A 192 19.33 4.71 5.27
C ALA A 192 18.06 3.94 5.67
N VAL A 193 17.60 3.01 4.83
CA VAL A 193 16.41 2.19 5.08
C VAL A 193 16.61 1.27 6.28
N GLY A 194 17.77 0.61 6.40
CA GLY A 194 18.09 -0.24 7.55
C GLY A 194 18.13 0.56 8.86
N SER A 195 18.77 1.73 8.86
CA SER A 195 18.82 2.60 10.04
C SER A 195 17.42 3.10 10.44
N LEU A 196 16.60 3.49 9.46
CA LEU A 196 15.23 3.91 9.71
C LEU A 196 14.38 2.75 10.22
N GLY A 197 14.56 1.55 9.68
CA GLY A 197 13.88 0.34 10.15
C GLY A 197 14.18 0.06 11.62
N VAL A 198 15.44 0.15 12.05
CA VAL A 198 15.81 0.03 13.47
C VAL A 198 15.11 1.09 14.32
N VAL A 199 15.08 2.34 13.87
CA VAL A 199 14.37 3.43 14.59
C VAL A 199 12.88 3.12 14.70
N VAL A 200 12.26 2.64 13.62
CA VAL A 200 10.84 2.27 13.61
C VAL A 200 10.54 1.15 14.59
N VAL A 201 11.38 0.10 14.65
CA VAL A 201 11.23 -1.00 15.62
C VAL A 201 11.32 -0.47 17.05
N VAL A 202 12.27 0.42 17.33
CA VAL A 202 12.41 1.04 18.66
C VAL A 202 11.19 1.89 19.02
N VAL A 203 10.69 2.70 18.08
CA VAL A 203 9.47 3.51 18.28
C VAL A 203 8.26 2.61 18.51
N ALA A 204 8.10 1.53 17.74
CA ALA A 204 7.02 0.57 17.94
C ALA A 204 7.11 -0.12 19.31
N ALA A 205 8.31 -0.45 19.78
CA ALA A 205 8.50 -1.05 21.10
C ALA A 205 8.11 -0.12 22.26
N VAL A 206 8.36 1.19 22.11
CA VAL A 206 8.13 2.19 23.17
C VAL A 206 6.72 2.75 23.13
N ALA A 207 6.27 3.18 21.95
CA ALA A 207 5.00 3.88 21.76
C ALA A 207 3.87 2.96 21.25
N GLY A 208 4.19 1.78 20.70
CA GLY A 208 3.22 0.86 20.11
C GLY A 208 2.15 0.37 21.08
N PRO A 209 2.49 -0.12 22.29
CA PRO A 209 1.48 -0.56 23.26
C PRO A 209 0.48 0.54 23.61
N TRP A 210 0.98 1.77 23.84
CA TRP A 210 0.14 2.94 24.11
C TRP A 210 -0.74 3.28 22.89
N ALA A 211 -0.20 3.23 21.68
CA ALA A 211 -0.95 3.54 20.47
C ALA A 211 -2.07 2.52 20.21
N VAL A 212 -1.82 1.22 20.46
CA VAL A 212 -2.84 0.16 20.33
C VAL A 212 -3.94 0.36 21.36
N GLU A 213 -3.59 0.58 22.63
CA GLU A 213 -4.57 0.78 23.69
C GLU A 213 -5.39 2.07 23.49
N PHE A 214 -4.76 3.15 23.04
CA PHE A 214 -5.45 4.41 22.72
C PHE A 214 -6.43 4.25 21.55
N ALA A 215 -6.05 3.52 20.50
CA ALA A 215 -6.85 3.39 19.28
C ALA A 215 -7.97 2.34 19.41
N PHE A 216 -7.72 1.24 20.11
CA PHE A 216 -8.62 0.08 20.14
C PHE A 216 -9.18 -0.23 21.54
N GLY A 217 -8.63 0.36 22.60
CA GLY A 217 -9.04 0.13 23.99
C GLY A 217 -8.11 -0.85 24.73
N SER A 218 -8.22 -0.84 26.07
CA SER A 218 -7.40 -1.66 26.98
C SER A 218 -7.60 -3.16 26.80
N GLU A 219 -8.74 -3.57 26.25
CA GLU A 219 -9.03 -4.95 25.89
C GLU A 219 -8.17 -5.48 24.73
N TYR A 220 -7.43 -4.61 24.01
CA TYR A 220 -6.48 -4.98 22.96
C TYR A 220 -5.02 -4.69 23.32
N ALA A 221 -4.71 -4.45 24.59
CA ALA A 221 -3.35 -4.17 25.04
C ALA A 221 -2.36 -5.27 24.62
N VAL A 222 -1.22 -4.84 24.08
CA VAL A 222 -0.13 -5.71 23.60
C VAL A 222 1.17 -5.40 24.34
N THR A 223 2.06 -6.40 24.42
CA THR A 223 3.35 -6.19 25.07
C THR A 223 4.35 -5.51 24.13
N LYS A 224 5.43 -4.96 24.71
CA LYS A 224 6.54 -4.40 23.93
C LYS A 224 7.19 -5.44 23.01
N ARG A 225 7.24 -6.71 23.45
CA ARG A 225 7.81 -7.81 22.66
C ARG A 225 6.95 -8.10 21.43
N ASP A 226 5.63 -8.09 21.58
CA ASP A 226 4.71 -8.30 20.45
C ASP A 226 4.89 -7.19 19.41
N MET A 227 4.98 -5.93 19.85
CA MET A 227 5.22 -4.81 18.94
C MET A 227 6.59 -4.88 18.23
N VAL A 228 7.64 -5.36 18.91
CA VAL A 228 8.95 -5.58 18.26
C VAL A 228 8.85 -6.68 17.22
N LEU A 229 8.23 -7.82 17.54
CA LEU A 229 8.07 -8.95 16.62
C LEU A 229 7.19 -8.60 15.42
N LEU A 230 6.21 -7.72 15.59
CA LEU A 230 5.35 -7.24 14.51
C LEU A 230 6.02 -6.20 13.61
N ALA A 231 6.98 -5.44 14.14
CA ALA A 231 7.65 -4.35 13.42
C ALA A 231 9.00 -4.75 12.78
N ALA A 232 9.59 -5.88 13.20
CA ALA A 232 10.88 -6.39 12.73
C ALA A 232 10.72 -7.27 11.47
#